data_AF-A0A085ZU54-F1
#
_entry.id   AF-A0A085ZU54-F1
#
_cell.length_a   1.000
_cell.length_b   1.000
_cell.length_c   1.000
_cell.angle_alpha   90.00
_cell.angle_beta   90.00
_cell.angle_gamma   90.00
#
_symmetry.space_group_name_H-M   'P 1'
#
loop_
_entity.id
_entity.type
_entity.pdbx_description
1 polymer ?
#
loop_
_entity_poly.entity_id
_entity_poly.type
_entity_poly.pdbx_seq_one_letter_code
_entity_poly.pdbx_strand_id
1 'polypeptide(L)'
;MAEKAFIIASVIWGVYMVYFLFDLIFRVPVKYIFDKREKCIYRKLFITTKIMSFDEMTYFINEESGAYYYVIGKKRNQFVKNYRISNYFSGSKASRIREDEFLEKILYPVLDVMDIPINRPQ
;
A
#
# COMPACT_ATOMS: atom_id res chain seq x y z
N MET A 1 -38.57 32.80 -7.54
CA MET A 1 -37.65 32.66 -6.38
C MET A 1 -37.34 31.19 -6.09
N ALA A 2 -38.36 30.33 -5.90
CA ALA A 2 -38.18 28.89 -5.60
C ALA A 2 -37.44 28.08 -6.68
N GLU A 3 -37.71 28.34 -7.97
CA GLU A 3 -37.09 27.60 -9.08
C GLU A 3 -35.57 27.83 -9.16
N LYS A 4 -35.11 29.08 -9.02
CA LYS A 4 -33.68 29.39 -8.98
C LYS A 4 -32.98 28.78 -7.76
N ALA A 5 -33.66 28.75 -6.61
CA ALA A 5 -33.12 28.11 -5.41
C ALA A 5 -32.98 26.59 -5.59
N PHE A 6 -33.93 25.93 -6.26
CA PHE A 6 -33.87 24.50 -6.56
C PHE A 6 -32.71 24.14 -7.50
N ILE A 7 -32.48 24.97 -8.54
CA ILE A 7 -31.35 24.80 -9.45
C ILE A 7 -30.03 24.94 -8.69
N ILE A 8 -29.88 25.98 -7.87
CA ILE A 8 -28.66 26.21 -7.08
C ILE A 8 -28.42 25.03 -6.11
N ALA A 9 -29.46 24.57 -5.41
CA ALA A 9 -29.37 23.43 -4.49
C ALA A 9 -28.95 22.14 -5.22
N SER A 10 -29.49 21.90 -6.41
CA SER A 10 -29.17 20.71 -7.21
C SER A 10 -27.72 20.71 -7.69
N VAL A 11 -27.19 21.87 -8.09
CA VAL A 11 -25.78 22.03 -8.48
C VAL A 11 -24.86 21.77 -7.30
N ILE A 12 -25.14 22.37 -6.14
CA ILE A 12 -24.35 22.17 -4.92
C ILE A 12 -24.36 20.68 -4.52
N TRP A 13 -25.53 20.05 -4.52
CA TRP A 13 -25.66 18.63 -4.20
C TRP A 13 -24.87 17.74 -5.18
N GLY A 14 -24.90 18.05 -6.48
CA GLY A 14 -24.11 17.34 -7.49
C GLY A 14 -22.61 17.43 -7.24
N VAL A 15 -22.10 18.62 -6.90
CA VAL A 15 -20.68 18.81 -6.56
C VAL A 15 -20.30 17.98 -5.33
N TYR A 16 -21.09 18.02 -4.25
CA TYR A 16 -20.84 17.21 -3.06
C TYR A 16 -20.87 15.71 -3.35
N MET A 17 -21.81 15.24 -4.19
CA MET A 17 -21.87 13.83 -4.59
C MET A 17 -20.64 13.38 -5.36
N VAL A 18 -20.09 14.22 -6.24
CA VAL A 18 -18.83 13.93 -6.93
C VAL A 18 -17.68 13.81 -5.93
N TYR A 19 -17.53 14.78 -5.02
CA TYR A 19 -16.48 14.70 -3.98
C TYR A 19 -16.62 13.47 -3.09
N PHE A 20 -17.85 13.12 -2.71
CA PHE A 20 -18.13 11.92 -1.92
C PHE A 20 -17.75 10.63 -2.66
N LEU A 21 -18.09 10.52 -3.95
CA LEU A 21 -17.71 9.38 -4.78
C LEU A 21 -16.19 9.29 -4.95
N PHE A 22 -15.52 10.43 -5.15
CA PHE A 22 -14.05 10.48 -5.18
C PHE A 22 -13.46 10.00 -3.86
N ASP A 23 -13.88 10.55 -2.72
CA ASP A 23 -13.37 10.10 -1.41
C ASP A 23 -13.61 8.60 -1.22
N LEU A 24 -14.79 8.09 -1.59
CA LEU A 24 -15.12 6.68 -1.44
C LEU A 24 -14.26 5.76 -2.31
N ILE A 25 -13.94 6.16 -3.56
CA ILE A 25 -13.10 5.36 -4.47
C ILE A 25 -11.62 5.41 -4.06
N PHE A 26 -11.11 6.59 -3.69
CA PHE A 26 -9.69 6.78 -3.38
C PHE A 26 -9.31 6.36 -1.95
N ARG A 27 -10.28 6.28 -1.02
CA ARG A 27 -10.07 5.81 0.35
C ARG A 27 -9.99 4.30 0.48
N VAL A 28 -10.31 3.53 -0.57
CA VAL A 28 -10.22 2.06 -0.52
C VAL A 28 -8.76 1.65 -0.30
N PRO A 29 -8.46 0.91 0.78
CA PRO A 29 -7.09 0.50 1.07
C PRO A 29 -6.59 -0.44 -0.02
N VAL A 30 -5.46 -0.10 -0.62
CA VAL A 30 -4.76 -0.96 -1.58
C VAL A 30 -4.33 -2.24 -0.86
N LYS A 31 -4.82 -3.39 -1.32
CA LYS A 31 -4.38 -4.70 -0.82
C LYS A 31 -3.35 -5.29 -1.77
N TYR A 32 -2.32 -5.92 -1.24
CA TYR A 32 -1.33 -6.66 -2.01
C TYR A 32 -1.57 -8.15 -1.82
N ILE A 33 -1.59 -8.90 -2.91
CA ILE A 33 -1.72 -10.36 -2.90
C ILE A 33 -0.42 -10.93 -3.44
N PHE A 34 0.24 -11.73 -2.61
CA PHE A 34 1.45 -12.46 -2.96
C PHE A 34 1.05 -13.88 -3.37
N ASP A 35 1.12 -14.20 -4.66
CA ASP A 35 0.77 -15.54 -5.16
C ASP A 35 2.01 -16.43 -5.25
N LYS A 36 2.04 -17.48 -4.41
CA LYS A 36 3.12 -18.48 -4.35
C LYS A 36 3.23 -19.32 -5.63
N ARG A 37 2.13 -19.57 -6.33
CA ARG A 37 2.10 -20.47 -7.51
C ARG A 37 2.67 -19.79 -8.74
N GLU A 38 2.23 -18.57 -9.01
CA GLU A 38 2.65 -17.81 -10.18
C GLU A 38 3.94 -17.00 -9.95
N LYS A 39 4.42 -16.97 -8.71
CA LYS A 39 5.56 -16.16 -8.27
C LYS A 39 5.38 -14.67 -8.61
N CYS A 40 4.18 -14.13 -8.36
CA CYS A 40 3.79 -12.78 -8.77
C CYS A 40 3.11 -11.99 -7.63
N ILE A 41 3.35 -10.67 -7.62
CA ILE A 41 2.72 -9.71 -6.72
C ILE A 41 1.60 -8.99 -7.47
N TYR A 42 0.41 -9.05 -6.91
CA TYR A 42 -0.79 -8.42 -7.44
C TYR A 42 -1.23 -7.24 -6.58
N ARG A 43 -1.59 -6.12 -7.21
CA ARG A 43 -2.28 -4.99 -6.57
C ARG A 43 -3.78 -5.22 -6.68
N LYS A 44 -4.50 -5.15 -5.58
CA LYS A 44 -5.96 -5.14 -5.57
C LYS A 44 -6.44 -3.81 -5.00
N LEU A 45 -6.95 -2.96 -5.90
CA LEU A 45 -7.70 -1.76 -5.54
C LEU A 45 -9.20 -2.02 -5.81
N PHE A 46 -9.55 -2.19 -7.09
CA PHE A 46 -10.85 -2.70 -7.55
C PHE A 46 -10.66 -3.88 -8.53
N ILE A 47 -9.64 -3.77 -9.38
CA ILE A 47 -9.18 -4.83 -10.30
C ILE A 47 -7.83 -5.35 -9.79
N THR A 48 -7.64 -6.66 -9.84
CA THR A 48 -6.37 -7.31 -9.52
C THR A 48 -5.42 -7.11 -10.69
N THR A 49 -4.41 -6.25 -10.54
CA THR A 49 -3.40 -6.00 -11.57
C THR A 49 -2.04 -6.53 -11.14
N LYS A 50 -1.36 -7.25 -12.04
CA LYS A 50 0.00 -7.75 -11.80
C LYS A 50 0.96 -6.58 -11.76
N ILE A 51 1.71 -6.45 -10.66
CA ILE A 51 2.67 -5.36 -10.48
C ILE A 51 4.07 -5.81 -10.87
N MET A 52 4.53 -6.94 -10.30
CA MET A 52 5.87 -7.47 -10.48
C MET A 52 5.90 -8.99 -10.23
N SER A 53 6.92 -9.66 -10.76
CA SER A 53 7.28 -11.03 -10.37
C SER A 53 8.15 -11.02 -9.11
N PHE A 54 8.19 -12.13 -8.40
CA PHE A 54 9.02 -12.31 -7.20
C PHE A 54 10.53 -12.19 -7.49
N ASP A 55 10.99 -12.65 -8.65
CA ASP A 55 12.41 -12.59 -9.04
C ASP A 55 12.93 -11.14 -9.19
N GLU A 56 12.05 -10.20 -9.51
CA GLU A 56 12.40 -8.80 -9.70
C GLU A 56 12.17 -7.95 -8.44
N MET A 57 11.77 -8.57 -7.34
CA MET A 57 11.40 -7.89 -6.11
C MET A 57 12.63 -7.47 -5.30
N THR A 58 12.68 -6.20 -4.90
CA THR A 58 13.61 -5.71 -3.87
C THR A 58 12.84 -5.05 -2.73
N TYR A 59 13.27 -5.28 -1.49
CA TYR A 59 12.73 -4.58 -0.33
C TYR A 59 13.71 -3.48 0.10
N PHE A 60 13.19 -2.34 0.53
CA PHE A 60 13.97 -1.28 1.14
C PHE A 60 13.15 -0.56 2.23
N ILE A 61 13.86 -0.02 3.21
CA ILE A 61 13.28 0.80 4.27
C ILE A 61 13.39 2.24 3.82
N ASN A 62 12.26 2.96 3.82
CA ASN A 62 12.25 4.39 3.57
C ASN A 62 12.02 5.13 4.89
N GLU A 63 12.97 5.97 5.27
CA GLU A 63 12.90 6.82 6.46
C GLU A 63 12.38 8.20 6.05
N GLU A 64 11.26 8.62 6.65
CA GLU A 64 10.62 9.89 6.40
C GLU A 64 10.34 10.56 7.75
N SER A 65 11.09 11.63 8.07
CA SER A 65 10.87 12.48 9.24
C SER A 65 10.75 11.76 10.59
N GLY A 66 11.62 10.78 10.86
CA GLY A 66 11.68 10.04 12.14
C GLY A 66 10.66 8.89 12.26
N ALA A 67 9.86 8.65 11.23
CA ALA A 67 9.13 7.41 11.02
C ALA A 67 9.70 6.68 9.80
N TYR A 68 9.54 5.36 9.75
CA TYR A 68 9.98 4.57 8.60
C TYR A 68 8.90 3.58 8.19
N TYR A 69 8.96 3.15 6.95
CA TYR A 69 8.04 2.17 6.39
C TYR A 69 8.77 1.26 5.41
N TYR A 70 8.30 0.02 5.32
CA TYR A 70 8.81 -0.99 4.41
C TYR A 70 8.16 -0.81 3.04
N VAL A 71 9.00 -0.86 2.01
CA VAL A 71 8.63 -0.64 0.62
C VAL A 71 9.16 -1.78 -0.22
N ILE A 72 8.34 -2.23 -1.17
CA ILE A 72 8.75 -3.15 -2.22
C ILE A 72 8.94 -2.36 -3.51
N GLY A 73 10.11 -2.50 -4.13
CA GLY A 73 10.45 -1.94 -5.43
C GLY A 73 10.73 -3.03 -6.46
N LYS A 74 10.69 -2.64 -7.74
CA LYS A 74 11.25 -3.45 -8.82
C LYS A 74 12.76 -3.20 -8.91
N LYS A 75 13.61 -4.23 -8.84
CA LYS A 75 15.09 -4.15 -8.84
C LYS A 75 15.69 -3.19 -9.87
N ARG A 76 15.18 -3.21 -11.11
CA ARG A 76 15.64 -2.33 -12.21
C ARG A 76 15.06 -0.92 -12.19
N ASN A 77 13.99 -0.66 -11.44
CA ASN A 77 13.29 0.64 -11.45
C ASN A 77 12.71 1.01 -10.08
N GLN A 78 13.52 0.83 -9.03
CA GLN A 78 13.11 0.90 -7.63
C GLN A 78 12.60 2.28 -7.20
N PHE A 79 13.07 3.36 -7.83
CA PHE A 79 12.65 4.73 -7.52
C PHE A 79 11.32 5.12 -8.18
N VAL A 80 11.01 4.51 -9.33
CA VAL A 80 9.79 4.82 -10.10
C VAL A 80 8.64 3.89 -9.73
N LYS A 81 8.94 2.61 -9.47
CA LYS A 81 7.95 1.58 -9.14
C LYS A 81 8.17 1.07 -7.73
N ASN A 82 7.88 1.93 -6.77
CA ASN A 82 7.88 1.61 -5.35
C ASN A 82 6.44 1.44 -4.82
N TYR A 83 6.26 0.47 -3.92
CA TYR A 83 4.97 0.10 -3.36
C TYR A 83 5.12 -0.07 -1.85
N ARG A 84 4.48 0.82 -1.09
CA ARG A 84 4.45 0.71 0.38
C ARG A 84 3.68 -0.53 0.78
N ILE A 85 4.30 -1.37 1.61
CA ILE A 85 3.72 -2.62 2.13
C ILE A 85 3.41 -2.60 3.61
N SER A 86 4.03 -1.70 4.37
CA SER A 86 3.76 -1.56 5.80
C SER A 86 3.09 -0.24 6.14
N ASN A 87 2.52 -0.18 7.34
CA ASN A 87 2.18 1.08 7.96
C ASN A 87 3.46 1.85 8.36
N TYR A 88 3.29 3.13 8.70
CA TYR A 88 4.35 3.91 9.31
C TYR A 88 4.69 3.33 10.69
N PHE A 89 5.96 3.03 10.90
CA PHE A 89 6.52 2.64 12.17
C PHE A 89 7.35 3.80 12.73
N SER A 90 7.28 3.99 14.03
CA SER A 90 8.08 4.95 14.79
C SER A 90 8.92 4.24 15.83
N GLY A 91 9.87 4.94 16.46
CA GLY A 91 10.68 4.40 17.57
C GLY A 91 9.92 4.11 18.87
N SER A 92 8.58 4.26 18.90
CA SER A 92 7.77 4.02 20.09
C SER A 92 7.61 2.51 20.38
N LYS A 93 7.54 2.12 21.67
CA LYS A 93 7.42 0.71 22.08
C LYS A 93 6.24 -0.03 21.45
N ALA A 94 5.07 0.61 21.36
CA ALA A 94 3.88 0.04 20.73
C ALA A 94 4.02 -0.08 19.19
N SER A 95 4.84 0.76 18.56
CA SER A 95 5.13 0.64 17.15
C SER A 95 6.09 -0.50 16.84
N ARG A 96 7.11 -0.72 17.68
CA ARG A 96 8.06 -1.84 17.51
C ARG A 96 7.37 -3.19 17.60
N ILE A 97 6.44 -3.36 18.55
CA ILE A 97 5.64 -4.60 18.65
C ILE A 97 4.83 -4.84 17.36
N ARG A 98 4.19 -3.82 16.81
CA ARG A 98 3.44 -3.94 15.55
C ARG A 98 4.33 -4.20 14.34
N GLU A 99 5.55 -3.68 14.38
CA GLU A 99 6.56 -3.95 13.37
C GLU A 99 7.02 -5.41 13.42
N ASP A 100 7.37 -5.91 14.61
CA ASP A 100 7.77 -7.30 14.82
C ASP A 100 6.67 -8.25 14.35
N GLU A 101 5.41 -7.99 14.69
CA GLU A 101 4.27 -8.76 14.20
C GLU A 101 4.14 -8.73 12.67
N PHE A 102 4.41 -7.58 12.05
CA PHE A 102 4.39 -7.45 10.59
C PHE A 102 5.54 -8.24 9.95
N LEU A 103 6.73 -8.17 10.53
CA LEU A 103 7.91 -8.89 10.07
C LEU A 103 7.68 -10.40 10.15
N GLU A 104 7.27 -10.91 11.31
CA GLU A 104 7.09 -12.34 11.55
C GLU A 104 5.94 -12.95 10.74
N LYS A 105 4.79 -12.26 10.67
CA LYS A 105 3.57 -12.85 10.08
C LYS A 105 3.46 -12.60 8.58
N ILE A 106 4.09 -11.54 8.05
CA ILE A 106 3.90 -11.12 6.67
C ILE A 106 5.23 -11.10 5.92
N LEU A 107 6.23 -10.36 6.40
CA LEU A 107 7.43 -10.13 5.60
C LEU A 107 8.32 -11.38 5.51
N TYR A 108 8.62 -12.05 6.62
CA TYR A 108 9.48 -13.25 6.62
C TYR A 108 8.89 -14.42 5.83
N PRO A 109 7.59 -14.79 5.98
CA PRO A 109 7.02 -15.87 5.17
C PRO A 109 7.05 -15.56 3.67
N VAL A 110 6.87 -14.29 3.29
CA VAL A 110 6.98 -13.87 1.89
C VAL A 110 8.42 -13.97 1.39
N LEU A 111 9.39 -13.55 2.19
CA LEU A 111 10.82 -13.60 1.83
C LEU A 111 11.37 -15.03 1.80
N ASP A 112 11.00 -15.89 2.74
CA ASP A 112 11.39 -17.31 2.78
C ASP A 112 10.86 -18.06 1.54
N VAL A 113 9.66 -17.71 1.04
CA VAL A 113 9.13 -18.26 -0.21
C VAL A 113 9.93 -17.80 -1.44
N MET A 114 10.59 -16.64 -1.35
CA MET A 114 11.35 -16.05 -2.46
C MET A 114 12.84 -16.34 -2.42
N ASP A 115 13.34 -17.04 -1.39
CA ASP A 115 14.77 -17.34 -1.19
C ASP A 115 15.67 -16.09 -1.24
N ILE A 116 15.12 -14.95 -0.80
CA ILE A 116 15.85 -13.68 -0.78
C ILE A 116 16.67 -13.64 0.52
N PRO A 117 18.00 -13.40 0.45
CA PRO A 117 18.82 -13.30 1.63
C PRO A 117 18.38 -12.08 2.47
N ILE A 118 17.98 -12.35 3.71
CA ILE A 118 17.55 -11.33 4.68
C ILE A 118 18.70 -11.07 5.66
N ASN A 119 19.04 -9.80 5.88
CA ASN A 119 19.81 -9.42 7.06
C ASN A 119 18.86 -9.41 8.26
N ARG A 120 18.60 -10.57 8.86
CA ARG A 120 17.79 -10.66 10.10
C ARG A 120 18.61 -10.02 11.22
N PRO A 121 18.08 -9.03 11.98
CA PRO A 121 18.70 -8.67 13.24
C PRO A 121 18.68 -9.94 14.12
N GLN A 122 19.87 -10.38 14.55
CA GLN A 122 20.03 -11.52 15.46
C GLN A 122 19.53 -11.17 16.86
#